data_AF-A0A679IJZ7-F1
#
_entry.id   AF-A0A679IJZ7-F1
#
_cell.length_a   1.000
_cell.length_b   1.000
_cell.length_c   1.000
_cell.angle_alpha   90.00
_cell.angle_beta   90.00
_cell.angle_gamma   90.00
#
_symmetry.space_group_name_H-M   'P 1'
#
loop_
_entity.id
_entity.type
_entity.pdbx_description
1 polymer ?
#
loop_
_entity_poly.entity_id
_entity_poly.type
_entity_poly.pdbx_seq_one_letter_code
_entity_poly.pdbx_strand_id
1 'polypeptide(L)' 'MIHFSAETLAPKQNYKFLTGAVAPRPIAWITTTSKEGGIVNLAPFSFFTVVSSDLPYVLIATTRKNGQKKTLPEI' A
#
# COMPACT_ATOMS: atom_id res chain seq x y z
N MET A 1 9.37 -28.55 -7.53
CA MET A 1 8.89 -27.17 -7.28
C MET A 1 7.87 -27.26 -6.15
N ILE A 2 7.95 -26.39 -5.13
CA ILE A 2 6.97 -26.41 -4.04
C ILE A 2 5.78 -25.53 -4.46
N HIS A 3 4.58 -26.07 -4.38
CA HIS A 3 3.35 -25.36 -4.73
C HIS A 3 2.56 -25.03 -3.46
N PHE A 4 2.09 -23.79 -3.35
CA PHE A 4 1.21 -23.34 -2.27
C PHE A 4 -0.03 -22.71 -2.90
N SER A 5 -1.22 -23.25 -2.58
CA SER A 5 -2.48 -22.65 -3.03
C SER A 5 -2.85 -21.46 -2.14
N ALA A 6 -3.11 -20.31 -2.76
CA ALA A 6 -3.52 -19.10 -2.05
C ALA A 6 -4.82 -19.27 -1.25
N GLU A 7 -5.70 -20.17 -1.68
CA GLU A 7 -6.98 -20.48 -1.02
C GLU A 7 -6.79 -21.22 0.31
N THR A 8 -5.67 -21.94 0.46
CA THR A 8 -5.37 -22.75 1.66
C THR A 8 -4.51 -22.01 2.68
N LEU A 9 -3.96 -20.85 2.31
CA LEU A 9 -3.07 -20.05 3.14
C LEU A 9 -3.84 -19.03 3.98
N ALA A 10 -3.41 -18.84 5.23
CA ALA A 10 -3.91 -17.74 6.03
C ALA A 10 -3.55 -16.38 5.37
N PRO A 11 -4.37 -15.32 5.51
CA PRO A 11 -4.11 -14.03 4.87
C PRO A 11 -2.71 -13.45 5.14
N LYS A 12 -2.18 -13.65 6.36
CA LYS A 12 -0.83 -13.23 6.75
C LYS A 12 0.27 -13.97 5.96
N GLN A 13 0.06 -15.25 5.62
CA GLN A 13 0.99 -16.03 4.82
C GLN A 13 0.97 -15.54 3.37
N ASN A 14 -0.21 -15.35 2.79
CA ASN A 14 -0.36 -14.76 1.45
C ASN A 14 0.35 -13.39 1.35
N TYR A 15 0.16 -12.52 2.35
CA TYR A 15 0.87 -11.24 2.41
C TYR A 15 2.40 -11.42 2.42
N LYS A 16 2.92 -12.34 3.24
CA LYS A 16 4.37 -12.62 3.28
C LYS A 16 4.90 -13.17 1.96
N PHE A 17 4.18 -14.08 1.31
CA PHE A 17 4.58 -14.60 0.00
C PHE A 17 4.63 -13.49 -1.05
N LEU A 18 3.58 -12.67 -1.15
CA LEU A 18 3.56 -11.55 -2.10
C LEU A 18 4.68 -10.54 -1.83
N THR A 19 4.85 -10.12 -0.58
CA THR A 19 5.88 -9.13 -0.21
C THR A 19 7.31 -9.69 -0.24
N GLY A 20 7.49 -11.00 -0.18
CA GLY A 20 8.79 -11.65 -0.37
C GLY A 20 9.12 -11.88 -1.84
N ALA A 21 8.14 -12.26 -2.66
CA ALA A 21 8.32 -12.57 -4.07
C ALA A 21 8.41 -11.32 -4.96
N VAL A 22 7.65 -10.27 -4.64
CA VAL A 22 7.67 -8.99 -5.37
C VAL A 22 8.63 -8.04 -4.66
N ALA A 23 9.91 -8.12 -5.01
CA ALA A 23 10.99 -7.30 -4.48
C ALA A 23 12.09 -7.08 -5.54
N PRO A 24 12.84 -5.95 -5.49
CA PRO A 24 12.69 -4.81 -4.59
C PRO A 24 11.43 -3.99 -4.88
N ARG A 25 10.91 -3.26 -3.89
CA ARG A 25 9.75 -2.36 -4.06
C ARG A 25 10.14 -0.91 -3.80
N PRO A 26 9.78 0.03 -4.69
CA PRO A 26 9.95 1.44 -4.41
C PRO A 26 9.08 1.84 -3.21
N ILE A 27 9.54 2.81 -2.43
CA ILE A 27 8.83 3.32 -1.25
C ILE A 27 8.37 4.75 -1.54
N ALA A 28 7.06 4.96 -1.61
CA ALA A 28 6.47 6.28 -1.68
C ALA A 28 6.25 6.83 -0.26
N TRP A 29 6.89 7.95 0.06
CA TRP A 29 6.59 8.73 1.26
C TRP A 29 5.50 9.73 0.94
N ILE A 30 4.33 9.56 1.56
CA ILE A 30 3.14 10.37 1.27
C ILE A 30 2.76 11.19 2.49
N THR A 31 2.61 12.49 2.29
CA THR A 31 2.04 13.41 3.27
C THR A 31 0.56 13.67 3.01
N THR A 32 -0.24 13.80 4.06
CA THR A 32 -1.62 14.27 3.98
C THR A 32 -1.91 15.26 5.10
N THR A 33 -2.94 16.08 4.91
CA THR A 33 -3.45 17.00 5.93
C THR A 33 -4.82 16.54 6.41
N SER A 34 -5.12 16.72 7.69
CA SER A 34 -6.48 16.53 8.22
C SER A 34 -7.49 17.44 7.51
N LYS A 35 -8.76 17.03 7.50
CA LYS A 35 -9.85 17.78 6.87
C LYS A 35 -10.05 19.17 7.49
N GLU A 36 -9.89 19.27 8.81
CA GLU A 36 -9.98 20.52 9.58
C GLU A 36 -8.72 21.38 9.44
N GLY A 37 -7.68 20.88 8.76
CA GLY A 37 -6.35 21.49 8.73
C GLY A 37 -5.59 21.31 10.05
N GLY A 38 -4.31 21.65 10.05
CA GLY A 38 -3.47 21.73 11.26
C GLY A 38 -2.69 20.46 11.62
N ILE A 39 -3.08 19.27 11.15
CA ILE A 39 -2.31 18.03 11.37
C ILE A 39 -1.77 17.51 10.04
N VAL A 40 -0.44 17.39 9.94
CA VAL A 40 0.26 16.75 8.83
C VAL A 40 0.60 15.31 9.19
N ASN A 41 0.14 14.37 8.38
CA ASN A 41 0.54 12.97 8.45
C ASN A 41 1.65 12.69 7.44
N LEU A 42 2.51 11.73 7.73
CA LEU A 42 3.53 11.21 6.82
C LEU A 42 3.62 9.70 7.01
N ALA A 43 3.52 8.93 5.91
CA ALA A 43 3.74 7.49 5.97
C ALA A 43 4.41 6.93 4.71
N PRO A 44 5.19 5.83 4.86
CA PRO A 44 5.77 5.09 3.74
C PRO A 44 4.80 4.02 3.20
N PHE A 45 4.72 3.91 1.87
CA PHE A 45 3.93 2.91 1.15
C PHE A 45 4.80 2.17 0.13
N SER A 46 4.86 0.83 0.23
CA SER A 46 5.63 0.00 -0.71
C SER A 46 4.79 -0.69 -1.80
N PHE A 47 3.46 -0.55 -1.76
CA PHE A 47 2.58 -0.97 -2.86
C PHE A 47 2.34 0.23 -3.77
N PHE A 48 3.41 0.64 -4.45
CA PHE A 48 3.51 1.83 -5.27
C PHE A 48 4.06 1.50 -6.66
N THR A 49 3.47 2.08 -7.71
CA THR A 49 3.97 1.98 -9.09
C THR A 49 3.62 3.21 -9.92
N VAL A 50 4.41 3.45 -10.98
CA VAL A 50 4.03 4.35 -12.08
C VAL A 50 2.96 3.66 -12.92
N VAL A 51 1.96 4.42 -13.38
CA VAL A 51 0.84 3.92 -14.20
C VAL A 51 0.94 4.42 -15.64
N SER A 52 1.25 5.70 -15.84
CA SER A 52 1.39 6.30 -17.16
C SER A 52 2.40 7.45 -17.14
N SER A 53 3.10 7.62 -18.26
CA SER A 53 4.02 8.73 -18.51
C SER A 53 3.39 9.84 -19.36
N ASP A 54 2.46 9.49 -20.25
CA ASP A 54 1.79 10.45 -21.14
C ASP A 54 0.90 11.41 -20.34
N LEU A 55 0.31 10.90 -19.26
CA LEU A 55 -0.24 11.68 -18.18
C LEU A 55 0.36 11.12 -16.88
N PRO A 56 1.07 11.94 -16.07
CA PRO A 56 1.95 11.44 -15.01
C PRO A 56 1.15 10.89 -13.83
N TYR A 57 0.72 9.64 -13.97
CA TYR A 57 -0.07 8.93 -12.99
C TYR A 57 0.75 7.91 -12.22
N VAL A 58 0.42 7.80 -10.94
CA VAL A 58 0.94 6.78 -10.04
C VAL A 58 -0.21 6.11 -9.31
N LEU A 59 0.02 4.87 -8.88
CA LEU A 59 -0.92 4.12 -8.06
C LEU A 59 -0.28 3.79 -6.72
N ILE A 60 -1.05 3.99 -5.66
CA ILE A 60 -0.70 3.59 -4.30
C ILE A 60 -1.85 2.77 -3.74
N ALA A 61 -1.60 1.50 -3.43
CA ALA A 61 -2.57 0.65 -2.77
C ALA A 61 -2.43 0.78 -1.24
N THR A 62 -3.54 1.11 -0.56
CA THR A 62 -3.58 1.24 0.90
C THR A 62 -4.49 0.20 1.52
N THR A 63 -4.07 -0.36 2.66
CA THR A 63 -4.92 -1.26 3.45
C THR A 63 -5.73 -0.46 4.46
N ARG A 64 -6.97 -0.88 4.69
CA ARG A 64 -7.77 -0.37 5.80
C ARG A 64 -7.54 -1.24 7.04
N LYS A 65 -7.51 -0.62 8.22
CA LYS A 65 -7.56 -1.30 9.52
C LYS A 65 -8.86 -0.87 10.20
N ASN A 66 -9.73 -1.81 10.54
CA ASN A 66 -11.04 -1.54 11.15
C ASN A 66 -11.89 -0.55 10.35
N GLY A 67 -11.91 -0.67 9.02
CA GLY A 67 -12.66 0.24 8.13
C GLY A 67 -11.99 1.60 7.87
N GLN A 68 -11.01 2.01 8.69
CA GLN A 68 -10.28 3.26 8.53
C GLN A 68 -9.02 3.07 7.68
N LYS A 69 -8.71 4.03 6.81
CA LYS A 69 -7.43 4.03 6.08
C LYS A 69 -6.30 4.31 7.08
N LYS A 70 -5.24 3.52 7.02
CA LYS A 70 -4.15 3.53 8.02
C LYS A 70 -3.43 4.89 8.16
N THR A 71 -3.46 5.74 7.13
CA THR A 71 -2.75 7.05 7.14
C THR A 71 -3.38 8.09 6.22
N LEU A 72 -4.57 7.81 5.68
CA LEU A 72 -5.34 8.76 4.89
C LEU A 72 -6.61 9.03 5.68
N PRO A 73 -6.57 9.84 6.76
CA PRO A 73 -7.80 10.39 7.31
C PRO A 73 -8.56 11.05 6.16
N GLU A 74 -9.90 11.03 6.25
CA GLU A 74 -10.82 11.43 5.18
C GLU A 74 -10.27 12.62 4.38
N ILE A 75 -9.82 12.32 3.16
CA ILE A 75 -9.58 13.34 2.13
C ILE A 75 -10.96 13.86 1.74
#